data_AF-A0AAE9JCV3-F1
#
_entry.id   AF-A0AAE9JCV3-F1
#
_cell.length_a   1.000
_cell.length_b   1.000
_cell.length_c   1.000
_cell.angle_alpha   90.00
_cell.angle_beta   90.00
_cell.angle_gamma   90.00
#
_symmetry.space_group_name_H-M   'P 1'
#
loop_
_entity.id
_entity.type
_entity.pdbx_description
1 polymer ?
#
loop_
_entity_poly.entity_id
_entity_poly.type
_entity_poly.pdbx_seq_one_letter_code
_entity_poly.pdbx_strand_id
1 'polypeptide(L)'
;MLNKTLRRLKITESDDLRSNEPFVNPQCGFDLEEATNIGDVVVLPSGRTLKMSSCISVLTASSWTSSNYKTDAKSLVRHIFTKVADKDPFFPAYSASSESNREYTPLGNAFFEVVTNFVIAGFRQSSSLPLQTYTTRLVREVIDNLLDRQRLQLVKKTSTNPSKLAEELKAQLEACNYAPQRVMLNFE
;
A
#
# COMPACT_ATOMS: atom_id res chain seq x y z
N MET A 1 5.77 -21.92 39.72
CA MET A 1 5.13 -20.89 38.86
C MET A 1 5.97 -19.63 38.64
N LEU A 2 7.23 -19.56 39.10
CA LEU A 2 8.09 -18.37 39.02
C LEU A 2 8.51 -17.95 37.59
N ASN A 3 8.64 -18.91 36.66
CA ASN A 3 9.18 -18.66 35.32
C ASN A 3 8.23 -17.92 34.36
N LYS A 4 6.91 -17.96 34.61
CA LYS A 4 5.93 -17.23 33.78
C LYS A 4 5.90 -15.74 34.11
N THR A 5 6.11 -15.38 35.38
CA THR A 5 6.12 -13.99 35.84
C THR A 5 7.39 -13.26 35.41
N LEU A 6 8.56 -13.92 35.47
CA LEU A 6 9.82 -13.37 34.97
C LEU A 6 9.84 -13.18 33.43
N ARG A 7 9.16 -14.04 32.68
CA ARG A 7 8.96 -13.83 31.23
C ARG A 7 8.04 -12.64 30.95
N ARG A 8 6.97 -12.45 31.72
CA ARG A 8 6.12 -11.26 31.60
C ARG A 8 6.88 -9.98 31.93
N LEU A 9 7.69 -9.98 33.00
CA LEU A 9 8.49 -8.83 33.41
C LEU A 9 9.55 -8.44 32.36
N LYS A 10 10.25 -9.42 31.76
CA LYS A 10 11.19 -9.16 30.64
C LYS A 10 10.49 -8.66 29.37
N ILE A 11 9.25 -9.08 29.10
CA ILE A 11 8.47 -8.60 27.95
C ILE A 11 8.03 -7.15 28.19
N THR A 12 7.63 -6.78 29.41
CA THR A 12 7.27 -5.39 29.74
C THR A 12 8.46 -4.43 29.71
N GLU A 13 9.66 -4.85 30.12
CA GLU A 13 10.85 -3.96 30.05
C GLU A 13 11.44 -3.85 28.63
N SER A 14 11.15 -4.81 27.73
CA SER A 14 11.60 -4.76 26.33
C SER A 14 10.62 -4.06 25.39
N ASP A 15 9.33 -4.00 25.72
CA ASP A 15 8.30 -3.35 24.87
C ASP A 15 8.25 -1.82 25.04
N ASP A 16 8.85 -1.25 26.10
CA ASP A 16 8.98 0.20 26.26
C ASP A 16 10.10 0.82 25.39
N LEU A 17 10.85 -0.03 24.69
CA LEU A 17 11.63 0.34 23.51
C LEU A 17 10.87 -0.05 22.24
N ARG A 18 9.58 0.30 22.13
CA ARG A 18 8.99 0.54 20.81
C ARG A 18 9.98 1.44 20.10
N SER A 19 10.58 0.93 19.04
CA SER A 19 11.48 1.68 18.18
C SER A 19 10.69 2.86 17.62
N ASN A 20 10.58 3.94 18.38
CA ASN A 20 10.02 5.19 17.91
C ASN A 20 10.99 5.61 16.83
N GLU A 21 10.61 5.36 15.58
CA GLU A 21 11.32 5.96 14.47
C GLU A 21 11.40 7.45 14.78
N PRO A 22 12.61 8.05 14.91
CA PRO A 22 12.78 9.35 15.55
C PRO A 22 12.10 10.50 14.77
N PHE A 23 11.63 10.19 13.57
CA PHE A 23 10.93 11.06 12.64
C PHE A 23 9.40 10.84 12.62
N VAL A 24 8.86 9.96 13.48
CA VAL A 24 7.42 9.72 13.65
C VAL A 24 6.94 10.39 14.94
N ASN A 25 5.91 11.23 14.81
CA ASN A 25 5.18 11.81 15.92
C ASN A 25 4.04 10.86 16.36
N PRO A 26 4.08 10.26 17.56
CA PRO A 26 3.06 9.33 18.03
C PRO A 26 1.73 10.02 18.39
N GLN A 27 0.75 9.24 18.86
CA GLN A 27 -0.53 9.72 19.43
C GLN A 27 -1.49 10.45 18.48
N CYS A 28 -1.29 10.32 17.17
CA CYS A 28 -2.27 10.77 16.17
C CYS A 28 -3.09 9.57 15.70
N GLY A 29 -4.41 9.71 15.63
CA GLY A 29 -5.26 8.81 14.86
C GLY A 29 -5.09 9.07 13.36
N PHE A 30 -5.56 8.16 12.51
CA PHE A 30 -5.61 8.42 11.08
C PHE A 30 -6.72 9.43 10.74
N ASP A 31 -6.33 10.56 10.18
CA ASP A 31 -7.17 11.64 9.72
C ASP A 31 -7.39 11.52 8.20
N LEU A 32 -8.60 11.13 7.82
CA LEU A 32 -8.97 10.95 6.43
C LEU A 32 -9.10 12.28 5.67
N GLU A 33 -9.43 13.37 6.36
CA GLU A 33 -9.56 14.69 5.75
C GLU A 33 -8.19 15.23 5.37
N GLU A 34 -7.24 15.20 6.30
CA GLU A 34 -5.84 15.59 6.04
C GLU A 34 -5.19 14.74 4.94
N ALA A 35 -5.44 13.43 4.96
CA ALA A 35 -4.96 12.54 3.90
C ALA A 35 -5.53 12.91 2.52
N THR A 36 -6.79 13.36 2.46
CA THR A 36 -7.45 13.71 1.19
C THR A 36 -6.97 15.07 0.66
N ASN A 37 -6.67 16.01 1.54
CA ASN A 37 -6.27 17.38 1.17
C ASN A 37 -4.94 17.44 0.40
N ILE A 38 -4.03 16.47 0.62
CA ILE A 38 -2.75 16.41 -0.11
C ILE A 38 -2.86 15.79 -1.51
N GLY A 39 -4.02 15.21 -1.84
CA GLY A 39 -4.26 14.46 -3.05
C GLY A 39 -4.24 12.95 -2.81
N ASP A 40 -5.32 12.28 -3.22
CA ASP A 40 -5.56 10.88 -2.92
C ASP A 40 -5.88 10.03 -4.17
N VAL A 41 -5.69 10.60 -5.35
CA VAL A 41 -5.97 9.94 -6.63
C VAL A 41 -4.72 9.25 -7.15
N VAL A 42 -4.82 7.93 -7.36
CA VAL A 42 -3.75 7.09 -7.89
C VAL A 42 -4.15 6.55 -9.26
N VAL A 43 -3.22 6.61 -10.22
CA VAL A 43 -3.38 6.00 -11.55
C VAL A 43 -2.52 4.74 -11.62
N LEU A 44 -3.14 3.63 -11.98
CA LEU A 44 -2.49 2.33 -12.15
C LEU A 44 -2.07 2.15 -13.62
N PRO A 45 -1.10 1.24 -13.90
CA PRO A 45 -0.63 1.02 -15.25
C PRO A 45 -1.72 0.63 -16.25
N SER A 46 -2.75 -0.12 -15.84
CA SER A 46 -3.89 -0.46 -16.72
C SER A 46 -4.79 0.72 -17.12
N GLY A 47 -4.51 1.94 -16.66
CA GLY A 47 -5.39 3.10 -16.81
C GLY A 47 -6.49 3.17 -15.75
N ARG A 48 -6.62 2.16 -14.88
CA ARG A 48 -7.51 2.25 -13.72
C ARG A 48 -7.06 3.37 -12.79
N THR A 49 -7.99 4.22 -12.41
CA THR A 49 -7.76 5.31 -11.46
C THR A 49 -8.55 5.00 -10.20
N LEU A 50 -7.99 5.26 -9.02
CA LEU A 50 -8.71 5.15 -7.76
C LEU A 50 -8.56 6.40 -6.91
N LYS A 51 -9.58 6.68 -6.11
CA LYS A 51 -9.53 7.65 -5.01
C LYS A 51 -9.30 6.89 -3.70
N MET A 52 -8.13 7.01 -3.07
CA MET A 52 -7.78 6.21 -1.89
C MET A 52 -8.75 6.41 -0.72
N SER A 53 -9.26 7.62 -0.52
CA SER A 53 -10.26 7.88 0.53
C SER A 53 -11.56 7.09 0.32
N SER A 54 -11.95 6.79 -0.92
CA SER A 54 -13.15 5.98 -1.19
C SER A 54 -13.02 4.53 -0.73
N CYS A 55 -11.79 4.04 -0.51
CA CYS A 55 -11.56 2.72 0.04
C CYS A 55 -11.68 2.68 1.58
N ILE A 56 -11.78 3.82 2.26
CA ILE A 56 -11.67 3.91 3.72
C ILE A 56 -12.96 4.51 4.29
N SER A 57 -13.58 3.81 5.25
CA SER A 57 -14.64 4.39 6.08
C SER A 57 -14.06 5.03 7.35
N VAL A 58 -14.79 5.97 7.97
CA VAL A 58 -14.43 6.54 9.27
C VAL A 58 -14.19 5.45 10.32
N LEU A 59 -15.03 4.41 10.33
CA LEU A 59 -14.89 3.28 11.25
C LEU A 59 -13.57 2.54 11.02
N THR A 60 -13.21 2.28 9.77
CA THR A 60 -11.93 1.64 9.43
C THR A 60 -10.75 2.54 9.80
N ALA A 61 -10.83 3.84 9.50
CA ALA A 61 -9.79 4.82 9.84
C ALA A 61 -9.52 4.89 11.34
N SER A 62 -10.57 4.77 12.18
CA SER A 62 -10.45 4.82 13.64
C SER A 62 -9.60 3.70 14.25
N SER A 63 -9.29 2.65 13.49
CA SER A 63 -8.46 1.52 13.94
C SER A 63 -6.95 1.75 13.83
N TRP A 64 -6.52 2.89 13.27
CA TRP A 64 -5.11 3.16 12.98
C TRP A 64 -4.57 4.35 13.78
N THR A 65 -3.34 4.23 14.27
CA THR A 65 -2.64 5.27 15.03
C THR A 65 -1.16 5.36 14.70
N SER A 66 -0.59 6.57 14.75
CA SER A 66 0.85 6.79 14.64
C SER A 66 1.64 6.24 15.82
N SER A 67 1.00 5.92 16.95
CA SER A 67 1.63 5.19 18.06
C SER A 67 2.08 3.77 17.68
N ASN A 68 1.53 3.21 16.60
CA ASN A 68 1.93 1.95 15.97
C ASN A 68 2.21 2.16 14.47
N TYR A 69 2.77 3.31 14.09
CA TYR A 69 2.84 3.81 12.71
C TYR A 69 3.25 2.74 11.69
N LYS A 70 4.34 2.01 11.93
CA LYS A 70 4.82 0.95 11.03
C LYS A 70 3.74 -0.10 10.71
N THR A 71 3.04 -0.58 11.73
CA THR A 71 2.03 -1.63 11.60
C THR A 71 0.76 -1.07 10.95
N ASP A 72 0.34 0.11 11.38
CA ASP A 72 -0.93 0.68 10.97
C ASP A 72 -0.85 1.30 9.57
N ALA A 73 0.27 1.93 9.20
CA ALA A 73 0.55 2.35 7.83
C ALA A 73 0.52 1.16 6.85
N LYS A 74 1.16 0.04 7.22
CA LYS A 74 1.10 -1.17 6.39
C LYS A 74 -0.31 -1.73 6.27
N SER A 75 -1.07 -1.69 7.37
CA SER A 75 -2.45 -2.20 7.42
C SER A 75 -3.38 -1.35 6.57
N LEU A 76 -3.23 -0.03 6.61
CA LEU A 76 -3.94 0.92 5.76
C LEU A 76 -3.67 0.67 4.28
N VAL A 77 -2.39 0.62 3.88
CA VAL A 77 -2.00 0.39 2.48
C VAL A 77 -2.56 -0.96 2.01
N ARG A 78 -2.43 -2.00 2.83
CA ARG A 78 -2.98 -3.32 2.52
C ARG A 78 -4.49 -3.28 2.37
N HIS A 79 -5.21 -2.56 3.23
CA HIS A 79 -6.66 -2.42 3.17
C HIS A 79 -7.11 -1.82 1.84
N ILE A 80 -6.53 -0.68 1.46
CA ILE A 80 -6.84 0.01 0.19
C ILE A 80 -6.56 -0.91 -1.00
N PHE A 81 -5.33 -1.42 -1.10
CA PHE A 81 -4.90 -2.12 -2.31
C PHE A 81 -5.44 -3.55 -2.42
N THR A 82 -5.93 -4.15 -1.34
CA THR A 82 -6.71 -5.39 -1.44
C THR A 82 -8.01 -5.15 -2.21
N LYS A 83 -8.75 -4.07 -1.88
CA LYS A 83 -9.97 -3.70 -2.62
C LYS A 83 -9.68 -3.38 -4.09
N VAL A 84 -8.56 -2.69 -4.36
CA VAL A 84 -8.12 -2.41 -5.73
C VAL A 84 -7.83 -3.69 -6.50
N ALA A 85 -7.09 -4.62 -5.90
CA ALA A 85 -6.75 -5.90 -6.53
C ALA A 85 -7.99 -6.72 -6.90
N ASP A 86 -9.08 -6.61 -6.14
CA ASP A 86 -10.34 -7.29 -6.44
C ASP A 86 -11.09 -6.66 -7.64
N LYS A 87 -10.79 -5.41 -7.99
CA LYS A 87 -11.46 -4.63 -9.05
C LYS A 87 -10.62 -4.44 -10.31
N ASP A 88 -9.30 -4.58 -10.22
CA ASP A 88 -8.37 -4.46 -11.34
C ASP A 88 -7.81 -5.83 -11.75
N PRO A 89 -8.30 -6.43 -12.85
CA PRO A 89 -7.86 -7.74 -13.32
C PRO A 89 -6.36 -7.82 -13.63
N PHE A 90 -5.74 -6.69 -13.99
CA PHE A 90 -4.32 -6.61 -14.32
C PHE A 90 -3.42 -6.43 -13.09
N PHE A 91 -3.98 -6.33 -11.88
CA PHE A 91 -3.18 -6.13 -10.67
C PHE A 91 -2.03 -7.14 -10.50
N PRO A 92 -2.20 -8.46 -10.75
CA PRO A 92 -1.11 -9.43 -10.66
C PRO A 92 0.05 -9.21 -11.64
N ALA A 93 -0.19 -8.46 -12.72
CA ALA A 93 0.78 -8.13 -13.76
C ALA A 93 1.65 -6.91 -13.43
N TYR A 94 1.40 -6.23 -12.32
CA TYR A 94 2.21 -5.09 -11.89
C TYR A 94 3.47 -5.50 -11.14
N SER A 95 4.39 -4.56 -10.95
CA SER A 95 5.59 -4.69 -10.12
C SER A 95 5.75 -3.47 -9.22
N ALA A 96 6.13 -3.67 -7.94
CA ALA A 96 6.55 -2.55 -7.10
C ALA A 96 7.96 -2.08 -7.46
N SER A 97 8.80 -2.96 -8.00
CA SER A 97 10.13 -2.62 -8.50
C SER A 97 10.06 -2.03 -9.92
N SER A 98 10.92 -1.06 -10.20
CA SER A 98 11.17 -0.54 -11.56
C SER A 98 11.87 -1.58 -12.45
N GLU A 99 12.63 -2.48 -11.85
CA GLU A 99 13.33 -3.56 -12.52
C GLU A 99 12.63 -4.87 -12.17
N SER A 100 11.93 -5.44 -13.15
CA SER A 100 11.27 -6.74 -13.02
C SER A 100 11.90 -7.72 -14.00
N ASN A 101 12.46 -8.82 -13.47
CA ASN A 101 13.01 -9.91 -14.28
C ASN A 101 11.92 -10.77 -14.96
N ARG A 102 10.64 -10.39 -14.83
CA ARG A 102 9.48 -11.18 -15.28
C ARG A 102 8.51 -10.37 -16.15
N GLU A 103 8.99 -9.27 -16.74
CA GLU A 103 8.25 -8.38 -17.65
C GLU A 103 6.97 -7.73 -17.07
N TYR A 104 6.75 -7.84 -15.76
CA TYR A 104 5.67 -7.13 -15.07
C TYR A 104 5.80 -5.61 -15.21
N THR A 105 4.67 -4.92 -15.39
CA THR A 105 4.64 -3.48 -15.58
C THR A 105 4.86 -2.75 -14.25
N PRO A 106 5.87 -1.86 -14.13
CA PRO A 106 6.13 -1.16 -12.89
C PRO A 106 5.01 -0.16 -12.57
N LEU A 107 4.65 -0.05 -11.29
CA LEU A 107 3.68 0.97 -10.81
C LEU A 107 4.22 2.41 -10.97
N GLY A 108 5.53 2.59 -10.98
CA GLY A 108 6.20 3.87 -11.20
C GLY A 108 6.30 4.75 -9.96
N ASN A 109 7.12 5.81 -10.04
CA ASN A 109 7.41 6.69 -8.90
C ASN A 109 6.20 7.51 -8.45
N ALA A 110 5.40 8.00 -9.40
CA ALA A 110 4.21 8.79 -9.10
C ALA A 110 3.20 8.03 -8.23
N PHE A 111 3.06 6.71 -8.43
CA PHE A 111 2.25 5.84 -7.57
C PHE A 111 2.76 5.89 -6.12
N PHE A 112 4.04 5.64 -5.91
CA PHE A 112 4.61 5.58 -4.56
C PHE A 112 4.62 6.93 -3.87
N GLU A 113 4.85 8.01 -4.61
CA GLU A 113 4.80 9.37 -4.10
C GLU A 113 3.42 9.72 -3.55
N VAL A 114 2.36 9.51 -4.34
CA VAL A 114 0.97 9.80 -3.92
C VAL A 114 0.58 8.95 -2.71
N VAL A 115 0.85 7.64 -2.73
CA VAL A 115 0.51 6.74 -1.62
C VAL A 115 1.28 7.10 -0.35
N THR A 116 2.57 7.39 -0.46
CA THR A 116 3.42 7.78 0.68
C THR A 116 2.92 9.09 1.31
N ASN A 117 2.63 10.10 0.49
CA ASN A 117 2.17 11.40 0.97
C ASN A 117 0.79 11.28 1.65
N PHE A 118 -0.11 10.47 1.09
CA PHE A 118 -1.40 10.17 1.70
C PHE A 118 -1.26 9.54 3.09
N VAL A 119 -0.35 8.56 3.24
CA VAL A 119 -0.08 7.91 4.54
C VAL A 119 0.48 8.91 5.56
N ILE A 120 1.51 9.68 5.17
CA ILE A 120 2.17 10.67 6.04
C ILE A 120 1.18 11.74 6.50
N ALA A 121 0.44 12.33 5.55
CA ALA A 121 -0.55 13.37 5.85
C ALA A 121 -1.68 12.83 6.73
N GLY A 122 -2.19 11.63 6.44
CA GLY A 122 -3.27 11.05 7.23
C GLY A 122 -2.88 10.70 8.66
N PHE A 123 -1.62 10.33 8.93
CA PHE A 123 -1.14 10.21 10.31
C PHE A 123 -0.71 11.55 10.94
N ARG A 124 -1.01 12.69 10.29
CA ARG A 124 -0.65 14.06 10.71
C ARG A 124 0.85 14.23 10.98
N GLN A 125 1.67 13.58 10.16
CA GLN A 125 3.11 13.62 10.29
C GLN A 125 3.69 14.79 9.50
N SER A 126 4.71 15.45 10.05
CA SER A 126 5.47 16.44 9.30
C SER A 126 6.31 15.76 8.22
N SER A 127 6.12 16.15 6.97
CA SER A 127 6.86 15.57 5.86
C SER A 127 8.36 15.87 5.98
N SER A 128 9.17 14.82 5.98
CA SER A 128 10.63 14.88 5.98
C SER A 128 11.20 13.78 5.09
N LEU A 129 12.38 13.99 4.51
CA LEU A 129 13.01 12.99 3.64
C LEU A 129 13.21 11.62 4.34
N PRO A 130 13.62 11.55 5.63
CA PRO A 130 13.71 10.28 6.34
C PRO A 130 12.36 9.57 6.45
N LEU A 131 11.29 10.29 6.81
CA LEU A 131 9.96 9.73 6.94
C LEU A 131 9.37 9.29 5.59
N GLN A 132 9.57 10.08 4.52
CA GLN A 132 9.16 9.71 3.16
C GLN A 132 9.87 8.45 2.68
N THR A 133 11.19 8.36 2.90
CA THR A 133 11.98 7.17 2.54
C THR A 133 11.50 5.94 3.32
N TYR A 134 11.30 6.10 4.63
CA TYR A 134 10.82 5.04 5.50
C TYR A 134 9.42 4.56 5.07
N THR A 135 8.49 5.49 4.88
CA THR A 135 7.10 5.19 4.51
C THR A 135 7.02 4.57 3.11
N THR A 136 7.76 5.10 2.14
CA THR A 136 7.85 4.51 0.79
C THR A 136 8.33 3.07 0.84
N ARG A 137 9.33 2.75 1.69
CA ARG A 137 9.78 1.37 1.90
C ARG A 137 8.66 0.50 2.46
N LEU A 138 7.86 0.98 3.41
CA LEU A 138 6.70 0.24 3.95
C LEU A 138 5.65 -0.01 2.86
N VAL A 139 5.35 1.01 2.05
CA VAL A 139 4.40 0.89 0.93
C VAL A 139 4.88 -0.17 -0.07
N ARG A 140 6.14 -0.08 -0.53
CA ARG A 140 6.74 -1.07 -1.44
C ARG A 140 6.65 -2.48 -0.88
N GLU A 141 7.02 -2.68 0.38
CA GLU A 141 6.97 -3.98 1.06
C GLU A 141 5.54 -4.55 1.07
N VAL A 142 4.52 -3.73 1.33
CA VAL A 142 3.12 -4.19 1.33
C VAL A 142 2.64 -4.54 -0.06
N ILE A 143 2.96 -3.71 -1.05
CA ILE A 143 2.54 -3.91 -2.43
C ILE A 143 3.19 -5.16 -3.02
N ASP A 144 4.50 -5.37 -2.85
CA ASP A 144 5.17 -6.58 -3.33
C ASP A 144 4.55 -7.85 -2.76
N ASN A 145 4.34 -7.87 -1.43
CA ASN A 145 3.69 -9.01 -0.77
C ASN A 145 2.26 -9.24 -1.26
N LEU A 146 1.51 -8.17 -1.55
CA LEU A 146 0.16 -8.28 -2.07
C LEU A 146 0.15 -8.80 -3.51
N LEU A 147 1.05 -8.31 -4.37
CA LEU A 147 1.20 -8.78 -5.75
C LEU A 147 1.52 -10.28 -5.77
N ASP A 148 2.48 -10.73 -4.97
CA ASP A 148 2.83 -12.15 -4.88
C ASP A 148 1.64 -13.00 -4.40
N ARG A 149 0.90 -12.53 -3.40
CA ARG A 149 -0.33 -13.21 -2.95
C ARG A 149 -1.36 -13.30 -4.08
N GLN A 150 -1.59 -12.21 -4.82
CA GLN A 150 -2.58 -12.19 -5.91
C GLN A 150 -2.16 -13.10 -7.06
N ARG A 151 -0.87 -13.14 -7.42
CA ARG A 151 -0.32 -14.07 -8.41
C ARG A 151 -0.54 -15.53 -8.01
N LEU A 152 -0.26 -15.87 -6.75
CA LEU A 152 -0.50 -17.22 -6.22
C LEU A 152 -1.99 -17.58 -6.25
N GLN A 153 -2.88 -16.63 -5.98
CA GLN A 153 -4.32 -16.87 -6.05
C GLN A 153 -4.82 -17.03 -7.49
N LEU A 154 -4.31 -16.23 -8.44
CA LEU A 154 -4.66 -16.31 -9.86
C LEU A 154 -4.38 -17.71 -10.43
N VAL A 155 -3.17 -18.24 -10.17
CA VAL A 155 -2.76 -19.58 -10.61
C VAL A 155 -3.64 -20.67 -10.00
N LYS A 156 -4.13 -20.48 -8.78
CA LYS A 156 -5.00 -21.45 -8.10
C LYS A 156 -6.45 -21.41 -8.57
N LYS A 157 -6.95 -20.23 -8.95
CA LYS A 157 -8.39 -19.99 -9.22
C LYS A 157 -8.75 -19.99 -10.70
N THR A 158 -7.78 -19.83 -11.59
CA THR A 158 -8.01 -19.63 -13.02
C THR A 158 -7.10 -20.50 -13.87
N SER A 159 -7.42 -20.64 -15.16
CA SER A 159 -6.54 -21.25 -16.16
C SER A 159 -5.46 -20.30 -16.69
N THR A 160 -5.43 -19.05 -16.21
CA THR A 160 -4.46 -18.03 -16.61
C THR A 160 -3.30 -17.98 -15.61
N ASN A 161 -2.17 -17.43 -16.05
CA ASN A 161 -1.01 -17.18 -15.21
C ASN A 161 -0.59 -15.70 -15.25
N PRO A 162 0.19 -15.22 -14.27
CA PRO A 162 0.62 -13.83 -14.21
C PRO A 162 1.41 -13.34 -15.42
N SER A 163 2.23 -14.19 -16.03
CA SER A 163 3.04 -13.82 -17.20
C SER A 163 2.18 -13.50 -18.40
N LYS A 164 1.15 -14.31 -18.65
CA LYS A 164 0.18 -14.06 -19.73
C LYS A 164 -0.56 -12.72 -19.53
N LEU A 165 -0.98 -12.41 -18.30
CA LEU A 165 -1.59 -11.11 -18.01
C LEU A 165 -0.62 -9.94 -18.22
N ALA A 166 0.67 -10.13 -17.95
CA ALA A 166 1.70 -9.12 -18.18
C ALA A 166 1.90 -8.84 -19.68
N GLU A 167 1.94 -9.90 -20.50
CA GLU A 167 1.99 -9.79 -21.95
C GLU A 167 0.74 -9.07 -22.49
N GLU A 168 -0.46 -9.46 -22.03
CA GLU A 168 -1.72 -8.83 -22.42
C GLU A 168 -1.76 -7.34 -22.06
N LEU A 169 -1.36 -6.98 -20.83
CA LEU A 169 -1.28 -5.59 -20.39
C LEU A 169 -0.29 -4.78 -21.24
N LYS A 170 0.88 -5.34 -21.51
CA LYS A 170 1.91 -4.68 -22.32
C LYS A 170 1.42 -4.43 -23.75
N ALA A 171 0.78 -5.42 -24.37
CA ALA A 171 0.19 -5.28 -25.69
C ALA A 171 -0.92 -4.21 -25.70
N GLN A 172 -1.76 -4.14 -24.65
CA GLN A 172 -2.76 -3.08 -24.50
C GLN A 172 -2.12 -1.69 -24.41
N LEU A 173 -1.05 -1.56 -23.62
CA LEU A 173 -0.33 -0.31 -23.46
C LEU A 173 0.33 0.14 -24.77
N GLU A 174 0.96 -0.79 -25.50
CA GLU A 174 1.56 -0.52 -26.81
C GLU A 174 0.50 -0.06 -27.82
N ALA A 175 -0.68 -0.72 -27.85
CA ALA A 175 -1.78 -0.35 -28.74
C ALA A 175 -2.34 1.06 -28.49
N CYS A 176 -2.22 1.58 -27.25
CA CYS A 176 -2.64 2.94 -26.90
C CYS A 176 -1.47 3.93 -26.71
N ASN A 177 -0.27 3.65 -27.25
CA ASN A 177 0.92 4.50 -27.09
C ASN A 177 1.22 4.86 -25.62
N TYR A 178 1.04 3.91 -24.71
CA TYR A 178 1.21 4.05 -23.25
C TYR A 178 0.33 5.13 -22.61
N ALA A 179 -0.78 5.50 -23.27
CA ALA A 179 -1.78 6.43 -22.77
C ALA A 179 -3.16 5.75 -22.65
N PRO A 180 -3.32 4.78 -21.74
CA PRO A 180 -4.59 4.07 -21.57
C PRO A 180 -5.70 5.02 -21.13
N GLN A 181 -6.92 4.77 -21.62
CA GLN A 181 -8.09 5.53 -21.19
C GLN A 181 -8.30 5.37 -19.68
N ARG A 182 -8.45 6.50 -18.98
CA ARG A 182 -8.63 6.48 -17.53
C ARG A 182 -10.03 6.04 -17.15
N VAL A 183 -10.12 5.01 -16.32
CA VAL A 183 -11.39 4.52 -15.78
C VAL A 183 -11.35 4.52 -14.26
N MET A 184 -12.25 5.27 -13.62
CA MET A 184 -12.35 5.34 -12.17
C MET A 184 -12.88 4.02 -11.61
N LEU A 185 -12.22 3.50 -10.56
CA LEU A 185 -12.70 2.38 -9.76
C LEU A 185 -13.68 2.90 -8.70
N ASN A 186 -14.84 2.26 -8.61
CA ASN A 186 -15.86 2.57 -7.60
C ASN A 186 -15.87 1.48 -6.51
N PHE A 187 -15.88 1.93 -5.26
CA PHE A 187 -15.85 1.11 -4.06
C PHE A 187 -17.09 1.43 -3.19
N GLU A 188 -18.27 1.13 -3.75
CA GLU A 188 -19.55 1.12 -3.00
C GLU A 188 -19.65 -0.09 -2.08
#